data_AF-A0A2V6CQW4-F1
#
_entry.id   AF-A0A2V6CQW4-F1
#
_cell.length_a   1.000
_cell.length_b   1.000
_cell.length_c   1.000
_cell.angle_alpha   90.00
_cell.angle_beta   90.00
_cell.angle_gamma   90.00
#
_symmetry.space_group_name_H-M   'P 1'
#
loop_
_entity.id
_entity.type
_entity.pdbx_description
1 polymer ?
#
loop_
_entity_poly.entity_id
_entity_poly.type
_entity_poly.pdbx_seq_one_letter_code
_entity_poly.pdbx_strand_id
1 'polypeptide(L)'
;MPLLKPDPTFYPSPRLAMQGPPEKYAFVAALNPPGSKLNDALLVVDVDPDSRTYGQQVGQVKMPEFGDELHHFGWNACSSALCPYAPHPHVERRYLVVPGLRSSRIHIIDIKPNPRKPKIVKVIEPEEVFARTNYSRPHTIHCGPEGIYVSALGAPNGDGPGGIFMLDCETFEILGQWEMSRGPQFLHYDFWWHLGFDTLLSSEWGTPNMIENGLQPDLLLSNKYGHQMHVWDLRRRRHLQALDLGNEQQMVLEMRPAHDPTKAYGFVGVVVSLKDLSASVWLWHRNNGAWDLKKVIEIPAEPADPEKLPAMLKDFKAVPPLVTDINLSLDDKFLYVS
;
A
#
# COMPACT_ATOMS: atom_id res chain seq x y z
N MET A 1 -16.27 -24.84 27.01
CA MET A 1 -16.01 -24.45 25.61
C MET A 1 -15.50 -23.03 25.63
N PRO A 2 -14.33 -22.72 25.07
CA PRO A 2 -13.97 -21.32 24.88
C PRO A 2 -15.01 -20.72 23.92
N LEU A 3 -15.69 -19.65 24.36
CA LEU A 3 -16.52 -18.85 23.48
C LEU A 3 -15.57 -18.25 22.44
N LEU A 4 -15.59 -18.78 21.22
CA LEU A 4 -14.94 -18.20 20.04
C LEU A 4 -15.60 -16.85 19.75
N LYS A 5 -15.23 -15.83 20.51
CA LYS A 5 -15.56 -14.44 20.20
C LYS A 5 -14.50 -13.94 19.22
N PRO A 6 -14.90 -13.28 18.12
CA PRO A 6 -13.96 -12.62 17.23
C PRO A 6 -13.09 -11.63 18.01
N ASP A 7 -11.90 -11.34 17.46
CA ASP A 7 -11.00 -10.30 17.98
C ASP A 7 -11.78 -8.98 18.17
N PRO A 8 -11.67 -8.31 19.33
CA PRO A 8 -12.43 -7.10 19.62
C PRO A 8 -12.10 -5.91 18.69
N THR A 9 -11.02 -6.01 17.91
CA THR A 9 -10.61 -5.01 16.91
C THR A 9 -11.11 -5.32 15.49
N PHE A 10 -11.91 -6.38 15.34
CA PHE A 10 -12.62 -6.68 14.10
C PHE A 10 -14.00 -6.02 14.12
N TYR A 11 -14.21 -5.12 13.16
CA TYR A 11 -15.44 -4.34 13.07
C TYR A 11 -16.23 -4.76 11.82
N PRO A 12 -17.49 -5.20 11.95
CA PRO A 12 -18.30 -5.61 10.80
C PRO A 12 -18.62 -4.50 9.79
N SER A 13 -18.45 -3.23 10.17
CA SER A 13 -18.75 -2.08 9.31
C SER A 13 -17.90 -0.87 9.69
N PRO A 14 -17.70 0.10 8.77
CA PRO A 14 -16.99 1.35 9.07
C PRO A 14 -17.62 2.11 10.24
N ARG A 15 -18.96 2.16 10.32
CA ARG A 15 -19.68 2.79 11.44
C ARG A 15 -19.31 2.19 12.79
N LEU A 16 -19.18 0.86 12.89
CA LEU A 16 -18.77 0.21 14.14
C LEU A 16 -17.28 0.43 14.42
N ALA A 17 -16.44 0.50 13.39
CA ALA A 17 -15.03 0.84 13.55
C ALA A 17 -14.84 2.25 14.13
N MET A 18 -15.63 3.23 13.68
CA MET A 18 -15.64 4.59 14.23
C MET A 18 -16.11 4.68 15.68
N GLN A 19 -16.90 3.69 16.15
CA GLN A 19 -17.36 3.59 17.53
C GLN A 19 -16.39 2.78 18.41
N GLY A 20 -15.34 2.21 17.82
CA GLY A 20 -14.29 1.50 18.53
C GLY A 20 -13.52 2.43 19.47
N PRO A 21 -12.82 1.86 20.46
CA PRO A 21 -11.94 2.66 21.32
C PRO A 21 -10.84 3.34 20.48
N PRO A 22 -10.44 4.58 20.83
CA PRO A 22 -9.30 5.24 20.21
C PRO A 22 -8.02 4.42 20.33
N GLU A 23 -7.14 4.55 19.34
CA GLU A 23 -5.82 3.95 19.35
C GLU A 23 -4.96 4.45 20.52
N LYS A 24 -4.08 3.58 21.00
CA LYS A 24 -3.16 3.86 22.12
C LYS A 24 -1.71 3.83 21.68
N TYR A 25 -1.42 3.19 20.55
CA TYR A 25 -0.09 3.09 19.97
C TYR A 25 -0.15 3.27 18.45
N ALA A 26 0.82 3.98 17.90
CA ALA A 26 1.09 4.03 16.47
C ALA A 26 2.38 3.25 16.18
N PHE A 27 2.32 2.34 15.20
CA PHE A 27 3.50 1.66 14.68
C PHE A 27 3.98 2.43 13.46
N VAL A 28 5.28 2.73 13.41
CA VAL A 28 5.86 3.59 12.37
C VAL A 28 7.06 2.89 11.76
N ALA A 29 7.04 2.69 10.44
CA ALA A 29 8.21 2.26 9.69
C ALA A 29 9.24 3.39 9.68
N ALA A 30 10.44 3.12 10.19
CA ALA A 30 11.55 4.04 10.19
C ALA A 30 12.69 3.46 9.34
N LEU A 31 12.94 4.10 8.21
CA LEU A 31 14.05 3.78 7.33
C LEU A 31 15.24 4.71 7.58
N ASN A 32 16.43 4.22 7.24
CA ASN A 32 17.64 5.01 7.34
C ASN A 32 17.96 5.77 6.05
N PRO A 33 18.52 6.98 6.14
CA PRO A 33 18.86 7.76 4.96
C PRO A 33 20.00 7.11 4.15
N PRO A 34 20.12 7.44 2.85
CA PRO A 34 21.24 7.00 2.02
C PRO A 34 22.60 7.26 2.68
N GLY A 35 23.48 6.26 2.65
CA GLY A 35 24.82 6.33 3.28
C GLY A 35 24.87 5.94 4.76
N SER A 36 23.71 5.74 5.41
CA SER A 36 23.67 5.11 6.72
C SER A 36 24.09 3.63 6.65
N LYS A 37 24.61 3.10 7.76
CA LYS A 37 24.86 1.66 7.98
C LYS A 37 23.95 1.07 9.05
N LEU A 38 22.97 1.84 9.52
CA LEU A 38 22.01 1.39 10.52
C LEU A 38 20.92 0.58 9.83
N ASN A 39 20.45 -0.46 10.51
CA ASN A 39 19.29 -1.21 10.08
C ASN A 39 18.02 -0.40 10.34
N ASP A 40 17.03 -0.60 9.48
CA ASP A 40 15.71 -0.01 9.63
C ASP A 40 15.03 -0.56 10.88
N ALA A 41 13.97 0.10 11.32
CA ALA A 41 13.24 -0.29 12.52
C ALA A 41 11.75 -0.03 12.39
N LEU A 42 10.97 -0.85 13.07
CA LEU A 42 9.59 -0.51 13.40
C LEU A 42 9.58 0.16 14.77
N LEU A 43 9.14 1.40 14.82
CA LEU A 43 9.00 2.18 16.05
C LEU A 43 7.60 2.04 16.63
N VAL A 44 7.49 2.13 17.95
CA VAL A 44 6.21 2.18 18.66
C VAL A 44 6.10 3.54 19.34
N VAL A 45 5.15 4.35 18.90
CA VAL A 45 4.84 5.67 19.46
C VAL A 45 3.59 5.56 20.32
N ASP A 46 3.64 6.11 21.53
CA ASP A 46 2.47 6.22 22.39
C ASP A 46 1.64 7.42 21.94
N VAL A 47 0.39 7.15 21.56
CA VAL A 47 -0.54 8.15 21.03
C VAL A 47 -1.77 8.30 21.92
N ASP A 48 -1.73 7.73 23.14
CA ASP A 48 -2.78 7.95 24.12
C ASP A 48 -2.61 9.34 24.78
N PRO A 49 -3.53 10.29 24.58
CA PRO A 49 -3.41 11.63 25.17
C PRO A 49 -3.43 11.61 26.71
N ASP A 50 -3.96 10.55 27.34
CA ASP A 50 -3.98 10.39 28.79
C ASP A 50 -2.68 9.76 29.35
N SER A 51 -1.77 9.31 28.47
CA SER A 51 -0.51 8.68 28.87
C SER A 51 0.58 9.70 29.23
N ARG A 52 1.39 9.37 30.23
CA ARG A 52 2.59 10.16 30.59
C ARG A 52 3.67 10.16 29.51
N THR A 53 3.60 9.23 28.57
CA THR A 53 4.53 9.10 27.44
C THR A 53 3.88 9.48 26.11
N TYR A 54 2.74 10.19 26.12
CA TYR A 54 2.10 10.70 24.91
C TYR A 54 3.09 11.43 23.99
N GLY A 55 3.08 11.06 22.71
CA GLY A 55 3.97 11.60 21.68
C GLY A 55 5.41 11.08 21.73
N GLN A 56 5.72 10.11 22.58
CA GLN A 56 7.08 9.57 22.72
C GLN A 56 7.21 8.18 22.10
N GLN A 57 8.40 7.87 21.60
CA GLN A 57 8.79 6.51 21.25
C GLN A 57 8.90 5.67 22.53
N VAL A 58 8.06 4.64 22.65
CA VAL A 58 7.95 3.78 23.83
C VAL A 58 8.42 2.35 23.59
N GLY A 59 8.78 2.02 22.34
CA GLY A 59 9.26 0.71 21.91
C GLY A 59 9.88 0.79 20.52
N GLN A 60 10.59 -0.27 20.15
CA GLN A 60 11.06 -0.49 18.78
C GLN A 60 11.44 -1.96 18.56
N VAL A 61 11.49 -2.36 17.30
CA VAL A 61 12.17 -3.58 16.85
C VAL A 61 13.00 -3.24 15.63
N LYS A 62 14.31 -3.49 15.71
CA LYS A 62 15.25 -3.26 14.62
C LYS A 62 15.24 -4.47 13.69
N MET A 63 15.30 -4.23 12.38
CA MET A 63 15.47 -5.30 11.40
C MET A 63 16.84 -5.96 11.59
N PRO A 64 16.95 -7.27 11.36
CA PRO A 64 18.19 -8.02 11.58
C PRO A 64 19.27 -7.64 10.57
N GLU A 65 18.85 -7.32 9.34
CA GLU A 65 19.73 -7.04 8.21
C GLU A 65 19.65 -5.56 7.78
N PHE A 66 20.67 -5.12 7.06
CA PHE A 66 20.73 -3.78 6.48
C PHE A 66 20.07 -3.73 5.10
N GLY A 67 19.48 -2.58 4.76
CA GLY A 67 19.04 -2.28 3.40
C GLY A 67 17.66 -2.83 3.03
N ASP A 68 16.78 -3.04 4.01
CA ASP A 68 15.40 -3.43 3.77
C ASP A 68 14.61 -2.34 3.06
N GLU A 69 14.81 -1.06 3.42
CA GLU A 69 13.98 0.07 2.98
C GLU A 69 12.53 -0.17 3.38
N LEU A 70 12.27 -0.13 4.70
CA LEU A 70 10.90 -0.25 5.20
C LEU A 70 10.02 0.88 4.64
N HIS A 71 8.84 0.51 4.15
CA HIS A 71 7.92 1.44 3.48
C HIS A 71 6.48 1.24 3.99
N HIS A 72 5.64 0.47 3.28
CA HIS A 72 4.33 0.05 3.81
C HIS A 72 4.44 -1.25 4.60
N PHE A 73 3.49 -1.44 5.50
CA PHE A 73 3.28 -2.70 6.20
C PHE A 73 1.80 -2.83 6.58
N GLY A 74 1.39 -4.04 6.93
CA GLY A 74 -0.01 -4.33 7.25
C GLY A 74 -0.16 -5.34 8.37
N TRP A 75 -1.41 -5.57 8.77
CA TRP A 75 -1.76 -6.60 9.75
C TRP A 75 -1.93 -7.96 9.09
N ASN A 76 -1.67 -9.04 9.82
CA ASN A 76 -2.00 -10.40 9.37
C ASN A 76 -3.50 -10.63 9.19
N ALA A 77 -4.31 -10.00 10.03
CA ALA A 77 -5.75 -10.13 10.04
C ALA A 77 -6.40 -8.82 10.47
N CYS A 78 -7.59 -8.58 9.96
CA CYS A 78 -8.39 -7.39 10.26
C CYS A 78 -9.88 -7.69 10.08
N SER A 79 -10.71 -6.66 10.05
CA SER A 79 -12.16 -6.76 9.89
C SER A 79 -12.62 -7.60 8.68
N SER A 80 -11.79 -7.78 7.65
CA SER A 80 -12.07 -8.69 6.52
C SER A 80 -12.24 -10.15 6.94
N ALA A 81 -11.70 -10.56 8.10
CA ALA A 81 -11.93 -11.88 8.67
C ALA A 81 -13.41 -12.13 9.07
N LEU A 82 -14.23 -11.07 9.12
CA LEU A 82 -15.68 -11.16 9.33
C LEU A 82 -16.48 -11.25 8.02
N CYS A 83 -15.82 -11.24 6.86
CA CYS A 83 -16.50 -11.31 5.57
C CYS A 83 -17.29 -12.63 5.45
N PRO A 84 -18.60 -12.58 5.14
CA PRO A 84 -19.46 -13.77 5.20
C PRO A 84 -19.04 -14.95 4.31
N TYR A 85 -18.38 -14.69 3.18
CA TYR A 85 -18.01 -15.73 2.22
C TYR A 85 -16.66 -16.41 2.51
N ALA A 86 -15.83 -15.83 3.39
CA ALA A 86 -14.55 -16.39 3.81
C ALA A 86 -14.22 -15.99 5.27
N PRO A 87 -15.06 -16.41 6.24
CA PRO A 87 -14.89 -16.03 7.63
C PRO A 87 -13.71 -16.76 8.26
N HIS A 88 -12.84 -16.01 8.93
CA HIS A 88 -11.72 -16.54 9.71
C HIS A 88 -11.86 -16.06 11.17
N PRO A 89 -12.92 -16.45 11.90
CA PRO A 89 -13.20 -15.87 13.23
C PRO A 89 -12.20 -16.29 14.31
N HIS A 90 -11.34 -17.27 14.03
CA HIS A 90 -10.31 -17.79 14.93
C HIS A 90 -8.97 -17.07 14.83
N VAL A 91 -8.77 -16.20 13.82
CA VAL A 91 -7.55 -15.38 13.73
C VAL A 91 -7.69 -14.10 14.55
N GLU A 92 -6.55 -13.54 14.96
CA GLU A 92 -6.48 -12.28 15.72
C GLU A 92 -5.62 -11.25 15.00
N ARG A 93 -5.94 -9.96 15.21
CA ARG A 93 -5.07 -8.85 14.77
C ARG A 93 -3.88 -8.81 15.73
N ARG A 94 -2.75 -9.40 15.32
CA ARG A 94 -1.60 -9.58 16.23
C ARG A 94 -0.25 -9.38 15.58
N TYR A 95 -0.09 -9.82 14.35
CA TYR A 95 1.21 -9.77 13.69
C TYR A 95 1.21 -8.63 12.68
N LEU A 96 2.28 -7.84 12.71
CA LEU A 96 2.60 -6.91 11.64
C LEU A 96 3.45 -7.66 10.60
N VAL A 97 3.05 -7.54 9.34
CA VAL A 97 3.73 -8.10 8.18
C VAL A 97 4.48 -6.94 7.52
N VAL A 98 5.80 -6.92 7.72
CA VAL A 98 6.66 -5.78 7.43
C VAL A 98 7.69 -6.17 6.35
N PRO A 99 7.41 -5.89 5.07
CA PRO A 99 8.37 -6.08 3.99
C PRO A 99 9.45 -4.99 3.99
N GLY A 100 10.63 -5.38 3.52
CA GLY A 100 11.61 -4.44 2.97
C GLY A 100 11.33 -4.21 1.49
N LEU A 101 11.02 -2.96 1.12
CA LEU A 101 10.78 -2.60 -0.27
C LEU A 101 11.98 -2.95 -1.13
N ARG A 102 13.21 -2.75 -0.65
CA ARG A 102 14.42 -2.98 -1.45
C ARG A 102 14.93 -4.40 -1.36
N SER A 103 14.99 -4.95 -0.15
CA SER A 103 15.54 -6.29 0.08
C SER A 103 14.62 -7.40 -0.41
N SER A 104 13.31 -7.17 -0.44
CA SER A 104 12.27 -8.20 -0.58
C SER A 104 12.14 -9.19 0.58
N ARG A 105 12.79 -8.92 1.71
CA ARG A 105 12.61 -9.68 2.94
C ARG A 105 11.29 -9.32 3.59
N ILE A 106 10.61 -10.27 4.23
CA ILE A 106 9.37 -10.03 4.96
C ILE A 106 9.54 -10.44 6.43
N HIS A 107 9.25 -9.51 7.34
CA HIS A 107 9.33 -9.73 8.77
C HIS A 107 7.93 -9.90 9.35
N ILE A 108 7.74 -10.97 10.12
CA ILE A 108 6.51 -11.17 10.90
C ILE A 108 6.81 -10.76 12.34
N ILE A 109 6.12 -9.71 12.80
CA ILE A 109 6.39 -9.06 14.07
C ILE A 109 5.20 -9.24 15.00
N ASP A 110 5.38 -9.99 16.08
CA ASP A 110 4.38 -10.18 17.14
C ASP A 110 4.36 -8.96 18.08
N ILE A 111 3.19 -8.35 18.24
CA ILE A 111 2.98 -7.22 19.17
C ILE A 111 2.38 -7.66 20.51
N LYS A 112 2.12 -8.96 20.72
CA LYS A 112 1.58 -9.48 21.99
C LYS A 112 2.65 -10.24 22.79
N PRO A 113 2.51 -10.31 24.13
CA PRO A 113 1.45 -9.70 24.95
C PRO A 113 1.64 -8.20 25.22
N ASN A 114 2.75 -7.60 24.80
CA ASN A 114 3.06 -6.20 25.08
C ASN A 114 3.40 -5.44 23.78
N PRO A 115 2.53 -4.53 23.29
CA PRO A 115 2.75 -3.80 22.05
C PRO A 115 3.95 -2.86 22.10
N ARG A 116 4.45 -2.50 23.29
CA ARG A 116 5.68 -1.70 23.48
C ARG A 116 6.96 -2.52 23.31
N LYS A 117 6.86 -3.85 23.23
CA LYS A 117 8.00 -4.76 23.05
C LYS A 117 7.74 -5.74 21.90
N PRO A 118 7.54 -5.23 20.67
CA PRO A 118 7.32 -6.08 19.51
C PRO A 118 8.54 -6.98 19.26
N LYS A 119 8.31 -8.16 18.70
CA LYS A 119 9.37 -9.14 18.41
C LYS A 119 9.19 -9.75 17.04
N ILE A 120 10.29 -9.83 16.28
CA ILE A 120 10.32 -10.65 15.07
C ILE A 120 10.20 -12.11 15.49
N VAL A 121 9.19 -12.80 14.96
CA VAL A 121 8.93 -14.22 15.22
C VAL A 121 9.20 -15.10 14.00
N LYS A 122 9.22 -14.50 12.80
CA LYS A 122 9.56 -15.17 11.55
C LYS A 122 10.14 -14.14 10.57
N VAL A 123 11.09 -14.59 9.77
CA VAL A 123 11.65 -13.86 8.64
C VAL A 123 11.50 -14.75 7.41
N ILE A 124 10.96 -14.19 6.33
CA ILE A 124 10.90 -14.81 5.02
C ILE A 124 11.98 -14.15 4.18
N GLU A 125 13.01 -14.91 3.81
CA GLU A 125 14.15 -14.37 3.09
C GLU A 125 13.83 -14.11 1.61
N PRO A 126 14.52 -13.14 0.97
CA PRO A 126 14.23 -12.74 -0.42
C PRO A 126 14.24 -13.91 -1.41
N GLU A 127 15.15 -14.87 -1.25
CA GLU A 127 15.27 -16.03 -2.15
C GLU A 127 13.99 -16.88 -2.15
N GLU A 128 13.33 -16.99 -1.00
CA GLU A 128 12.06 -17.70 -0.89
C GLU A 128 10.94 -16.92 -1.61
N VAL A 129 10.88 -15.59 -1.42
CA VAL A 129 9.93 -14.73 -2.15
C VAL A 129 10.12 -14.89 -3.65
N PHE A 130 11.36 -14.83 -4.14
CA PHE A 130 11.67 -14.97 -5.56
C PHE A 130 11.27 -16.35 -6.08
N ALA A 131 11.65 -17.41 -5.39
CA ALA A 131 11.39 -18.79 -5.82
C ALA A 131 9.90 -19.13 -5.84
N ARG A 132 9.12 -18.60 -4.89
CA ARG A 132 7.70 -18.94 -4.72
C ARG A 132 6.77 -18.06 -5.54
N THR A 133 7.19 -16.84 -5.88
CA THR A 133 6.31 -15.83 -6.47
C THR A 133 6.82 -15.26 -7.79
N ASN A 134 8.11 -15.40 -8.10
CA ASN A 134 8.76 -14.67 -9.20
C ASN A 134 8.54 -13.15 -9.13
N TYR A 135 8.36 -12.60 -7.93
CA TYR A 135 8.25 -11.17 -7.67
C TYR A 135 9.33 -10.71 -6.69
N SER A 136 9.61 -9.41 -6.70
CA SER A 136 10.49 -8.71 -5.78
C SER A 136 9.98 -7.28 -5.54
N ARG A 137 10.54 -6.62 -4.54
CA ARG A 137 10.15 -5.28 -4.07
C ARG A 137 8.70 -5.25 -3.59
N PRO A 138 8.37 -6.04 -2.54
CA PRO A 138 7.06 -6.01 -1.92
C PRO A 138 6.73 -4.61 -1.38
N HIS A 139 5.52 -4.14 -1.63
CA HIS A 139 5.08 -2.78 -1.31
C HIS A 139 3.86 -2.78 -0.38
N THR A 140 2.63 -2.85 -0.89
CA THR A 140 1.38 -2.80 -0.11
C THR A 140 1.05 -4.15 0.52
N ILE A 141 0.50 -4.14 1.74
CA ILE A 141 0.02 -5.31 2.47
C ILE A 141 -1.43 -5.11 2.87
N HIS A 142 -2.28 -6.05 2.48
CA HIS A 142 -3.66 -6.11 2.94
C HIS A 142 -4.05 -7.47 3.51
N CYS A 143 -4.60 -7.47 4.73
CA CYS A 143 -5.30 -8.61 5.32
C CYS A 143 -6.62 -8.84 4.57
N GLY A 144 -6.66 -9.88 3.73
CA GLY A 144 -7.81 -10.20 2.92
C GLY A 144 -8.56 -11.44 3.38
N PRO A 145 -9.70 -11.74 2.73
CA PRO A 145 -10.53 -12.87 3.15
C PRO A 145 -9.89 -14.24 2.90
N GLU A 146 -8.95 -14.37 1.96
CA GLU A 146 -8.30 -15.65 1.60
C GLU A 146 -6.86 -15.78 2.16
N GLY A 147 -6.39 -14.77 2.89
CA GLY A 147 -5.00 -14.68 3.33
C GLY A 147 -4.50 -13.23 3.34
N ILE A 148 -3.20 -13.06 3.45
CA ILE A 148 -2.55 -11.75 3.38
C ILE A 148 -2.09 -11.54 1.94
N TYR A 149 -2.46 -10.42 1.34
CA TYR A 149 -2.09 -10.05 -0.02
C TYR A 149 -0.94 -9.04 0.05
N VAL A 150 0.06 -9.21 -0.82
CA VAL A 150 1.25 -8.37 -0.87
C VAL A 150 1.49 -7.97 -2.32
N SER A 151 1.47 -6.67 -2.63
CA SER A 151 1.91 -6.20 -3.95
C SER A 151 3.43 -6.20 -4.06
N ALA A 152 3.95 -6.27 -5.28
CA ALA A 152 5.35 -6.25 -5.59
C ALA A 152 5.60 -5.50 -6.91
N LEU A 153 6.62 -4.65 -6.94
CA LEU A 153 6.83 -3.72 -8.05
C LEU A 153 7.37 -4.40 -9.32
N GLY A 154 7.99 -5.58 -9.22
CA GLY A 154 8.58 -6.23 -10.38
C GLY A 154 9.08 -7.65 -10.14
N ALA A 155 9.72 -8.20 -11.15
CA ALA A 155 10.39 -9.49 -11.10
C ALA A 155 11.77 -9.38 -10.39
N PRO A 156 12.40 -10.49 -9.96
CA PRO A 156 13.68 -10.47 -9.25
C PRO A 156 14.85 -9.82 -10.02
N ASN A 157 14.78 -9.76 -11.35
CA ASN A 157 15.76 -9.08 -12.19
C ASN A 157 15.59 -7.54 -12.23
N GLY A 158 14.60 -7.00 -11.51
CA GLY A 158 14.29 -5.58 -11.42
C GLY A 158 13.42 -5.03 -12.55
N ASP A 159 13.00 -5.88 -13.50
CA ASP A 159 12.05 -5.53 -14.55
C ASP A 159 10.62 -5.92 -14.12
N GLY A 160 9.70 -5.99 -15.09
CA GLY A 160 8.34 -6.48 -14.87
C GLY A 160 8.12 -7.92 -15.35
N PRO A 161 6.89 -8.43 -15.20
CA PRO A 161 5.77 -7.71 -14.60
C PRO A 161 5.87 -7.66 -13.08
N GLY A 162 5.37 -6.57 -12.48
CA GLY A 162 4.97 -6.54 -11.07
C GLY A 162 3.61 -7.23 -10.87
N GLY A 163 3.15 -7.33 -9.63
CA GLY A 163 1.88 -7.99 -9.32
C GLY A 163 1.63 -8.16 -7.83
N ILE A 164 0.82 -9.17 -7.49
CA ILE A 164 0.41 -9.49 -6.13
C ILE A 164 0.74 -10.96 -5.86
N PHE A 165 1.21 -11.25 -4.66
CA PHE A 165 1.31 -12.62 -4.13
C PHE A 165 0.61 -12.72 -2.77
N MET A 166 0.40 -13.94 -2.32
CA MET A 166 -0.33 -14.20 -1.08
C MET A 166 0.52 -14.93 -0.05
N LEU A 167 0.27 -14.63 1.22
CA LEU A 167 0.74 -15.37 2.38
C LEU A 167 -0.44 -15.99 3.11
N ASP A 168 -0.23 -17.17 3.69
CA ASP A 168 -1.16 -17.76 4.64
C ASP A 168 -1.25 -16.90 5.92
N CYS A 169 -2.46 -16.69 6.44
CA CYS A 169 -2.70 -15.76 7.54
C CYS A 169 -2.33 -16.29 8.94
N GLU A 170 -2.05 -17.59 9.06
CA GLU A 170 -1.67 -18.24 10.32
C GLU A 170 -0.20 -18.65 10.35
N THR A 171 0.25 -19.30 9.28
CA THR A 171 1.62 -19.83 9.14
C THR A 171 2.58 -18.84 8.52
N PHE A 172 2.07 -17.82 7.82
CA PHE A 172 2.85 -16.85 7.04
C PHE A 172 3.69 -17.51 5.94
N GLU A 173 3.29 -18.68 5.45
CA GLU A 173 3.93 -19.31 4.31
C GLU A 173 3.48 -18.65 3.00
N ILE A 174 4.37 -18.56 2.02
CA ILE A 174 4.02 -18.01 0.72
C ILE A 174 3.13 -18.99 -0.06
N LEU A 175 1.94 -18.54 -0.43
CA LEU A 175 0.99 -19.31 -1.25
C LEU A 175 1.29 -19.21 -2.75
N GLY A 176 1.94 -18.14 -3.18
CA GLY A 176 2.36 -17.90 -4.57
C GLY A 176 1.72 -16.66 -5.20
N GLN A 177 1.89 -16.51 -6.51
CA GLN A 177 1.28 -15.41 -7.27
C GLN A 177 -0.25 -15.40 -7.12
N TRP A 178 -0.84 -14.21 -7.08
CA TRP A 178 -2.28 -14.02 -7.07
C TRP A 178 -2.86 -14.02 -8.49
N GLU A 179 -2.20 -13.49 -9.51
CA GLU A 179 -2.82 -13.41 -10.84
C GLU A 179 -2.93 -14.80 -11.51
N MET A 180 -4.15 -15.20 -11.91
CA MET A 180 -4.35 -16.36 -12.78
C MET A 180 -4.33 -15.95 -14.26
N SER A 181 -4.77 -14.73 -14.57
CA SER A 181 -4.65 -14.12 -15.90
C SER A 181 -4.55 -12.61 -15.77
N ARG A 182 -3.38 -12.05 -16.05
CA ARG A 182 -3.06 -10.63 -15.82
C ARG A 182 -3.47 -9.67 -16.94
N GLY A 183 -3.94 -10.19 -18.08
CA GLY A 183 -4.26 -9.36 -19.24
C GLY A 183 -3.06 -8.49 -19.64
N PRO A 184 -3.26 -7.18 -19.92
CA PRO A 184 -2.19 -6.26 -20.29
C PRO A 184 -1.41 -5.69 -19.10
N GLN A 185 -1.76 -6.00 -17.84
CA GLN A 185 -1.06 -5.44 -16.69
C GLN A 185 0.42 -5.85 -16.68
N PHE A 186 1.29 -4.86 -16.52
CA PHE A 186 2.74 -5.06 -16.44
C PHE A 186 3.37 -4.31 -15.26
N LEU A 187 3.06 -3.03 -15.09
CA LEU A 187 3.51 -2.25 -13.93
C LEU A 187 2.58 -2.49 -12.74
N HIS A 188 3.10 -2.26 -11.53
CA HIS A 188 2.32 -2.37 -10.31
C HIS A 188 2.79 -1.34 -9.28
N TYR A 189 1.91 -0.99 -8.34
CA TYR A 189 2.24 -0.24 -7.13
C TYR A 189 1.34 -0.67 -5.98
N ASP A 190 0.18 -0.02 -5.85
CA ASP A 190 -0.80 -0.25 -4.81
C ASP A 190 -1.95 -1.13 -5.34
N PHE A 191 -2.71 -1.70 -4.43
CA PHE A 191 -3.95 -2.40 -4.75
C PHE A 191 -4.92 -2.36 -3.58
N TRP A 192 -6.20 -2.39 -3.88
CA TRP A 192 -7.24 -2.60 -2.87
C TRP A 192 -8.48 -3.21 -3.54
N TRP A 193 -9.60 -3.23 -2.86
CA TRP A 193 -10.76 -4.00 -3.29
C TRP A 193 -12.08 -3.38 -2.87
N HIS A 194 -13.13 -3.84 -3.54
CA HIS A 194 -14.50 -3.76 -3.10
C HIS A 194 -15.02 -5.18 -2.91
N LEU A 195 -14.88 -5.73 -1.69
CA LEU A 195 -15.29 -7.11 -1.39
C LEU A 195 -16.79 -7.35 -1.65
N GLY A 196 -17.63 -6.34 -1.44
CA GLY A 196 -19.07 -6.41 -1.75
C GLY A 196 -19.40 -6.54 -3.24
N PHE A 197 -18.42 -6.29 -4.11
CA PHE A 197 -18.55 -6.34 -5.57
C PHE A 197 -17.59 -7.36 -6.20
N ASP A 198 -16.92 -8.20 -5.40
CA ASP A 198 -15.93 -9.18 -5.85
C ASP A 198 -14.88 -8.57 -6.82
N THR A 199 -14.48 -7.33 -6.56
CA THR A 199 -13.58 -6.56 -7.43
C THR A 199 -12.30 -6.18 -6.70
N LEU A 200 -11.16 -6.39 -7.33
CA LEU A 200 -9.87 -5.82 -6.93
C LEU A 200 -9.47 -4.73 -7.94
N LEU A 201 -8.82 -3.69 -7.46
CA LEU A 201 -8.19 -2.66 -8.29
C LEU A 201 -6.69 -2.62 -7.98
N SER A 202 -5.86 -2.37 -8.98
CA SER A 202 -4.41 -2.13 -8.81
C SER A 202 -3.93 -0.94 -9.65
N SER A 203 -2.87 -0.28 -9.19
CA SER A 203 -2.29 0.93 -9.79
C SER A 203 -0.86 0.68 -10.28
N GLU A 204 -0.25 1.70 -10.89
CA GLU A 204 1.03 1.57 -11.57
C GLU A 204 2.01 2.69 -11.19
N TRP A 205 3.22 2.30 -10.76
CA TRP A 205 4.34 3.23 -10.58
C TRP A 205 5.43 3.01 -11.62
N GLY A 206 6.26 1.99 -11.44
CA GLY A 206 7.42 1.67 -12.26
C GLY A 206 8.08 0.38 -11.77
N THR A 207 8.94 -0.22 -12.58
CA THR A 207 9.71 -1.41 -12.15
C THR A 207 10.83 -1.02 -11.19
N PRO A 208 11.39 -1.96 -10.41
CA PRO A 208 12.53 -1.67 -9.53
C PRO A 208 13.69 -0.94 -10.23
N ASN A 209 14.07 -1.38 -11.43
CA ASN A 209 15.14 -0.75 -12.22
C ASN A 209 14.86 0.72 -12.58
N MET A 210 13.59 1.13 -12.60
CA MET A 210 13.19 2.51 -12.87
C MET A 210 13.24 3.44 -11.64
N ILE A 211 13.20 2.88 -10.42
CA ILE A 211 12.95 3.66 -9.20
C ILE A 211 14.11 3.64 -8.20
N GLU A 212 14.89 2.56 -8.12
CA GLU A 212 15.86 2.37 -7.02
C GLU A 212 17.02 3.37 -7.03
N ASN A 213 17.30 3.96 -8.19
CA ASN A 213 18.36 4.96 -8.35
C ASN A 213 17.82 6.40 -8.42
N GLY A 214 16.61 6.61 -7.90
CA GLY A 214 15.88 7.86 -7.98
C GLY A 214 15.08 8.01 -9.28
N LEU A 215 14.29 9.07 -9.32
CA LEU A 215 13.48 9.43 -10.49
C LEU A 215 14.37 9.64 -11.72
N GLN A 216 14.09 8.92 -12.81
CA GLN A 216 14.83 9.01 -14.07
C GLN A 216 14.13 10.00 -15.03
N PRO A 217 14.72 11.18 -15.29
CA PRO A 217 14.06 12.21 -16.11
C PRO A 217 13.74 11.74 -17.54
N ASP A 218 14.65 10.99 -18.17
CA ASP A 218 14.45 10.51 -19.54
C ASP A 218 13.27 9.53 -19.64
N LEU A 219 13.07 8.69 -18.62
CA LEU A 219 11.92 7.79 -18.54
C LEU A 219 10.62 8.56 -18.30
N LEU A 220 10.65 9.54 -17.39
CA LEU A 220 9.49 10.38 -17.08
C LEU A 220 9.03 11.17 -18.30
N LEU A 221 9.94 11.87 -18.97
CA LEU A 221 9.66 12.67 -20.16
C LEU A 221 9.31 11.83 -21.40
N SER A 222 9.57 10.51 -21.35
CA SER A 222 9.18 9.54 -22.38
C SER A 222 7.91 8.75 -22.01
N ASN A 223 7.14 9.22 -21.03
CA ASN A 223 5.88 8.65 -20.55
C ASN A 223 6.01 7.18 -20.10
N LYS A 224 7.12 6.82 -19.45
CA LYS A 224 7.43 5.41 -19.11
C LYS A 224 6.94 4.98 -17.73
N TYR A 225 6.59 5.92 -16.85
CA TYR A 225 5.97 5.56 -15.57
C TYR A 225 4.48 5.23 -15.77
N GLY A 226 3.93 4.52 -14.79
CA GLY A 226 2.56 4.04 -14.79
C GLY A 226 1.53 5.15 -14.91
N HIS A 227 0.48 4.89 -15.68
CA HIS A 227 -0.60 5.84 -15.97
C HIS A 227 -1.97 5.16 -16.10
N GLN A 228 -2.04 3.88 -15.71
CA GLN A 228 -3.26 3.10 -15.74
C GLN A 228 -3.64 2.58 -14.36
N MET A 229 -4.92 2.25 -14.22
CA MET A 229 -5.44 1.37 -13.18
C MET A 229 -5.97 0.09 -13.82
N HIS A 230 -5.94 -1.01 -13.07
CA HIS A 230 -6.45 -2.30 -13.53
C HIS A 230 -7.59 -2.76 -12.65
N VAL A 231 -8.68 -3.19 -13.28
CA VAL A 231 -9.85 -3.79 -12.63
C VAL A 231 -9.77 -5.31 -12.80
N TRP A 232 -10.04 -6.03 -11.72
CA TRP A 232 -9.93 -7.47 -11.66
C TRP A 232 -11.18 -8.12 -11.07
N ASP A 233 -11.50 -9.32 -11.57
CA ASP A 233 -12.40 -10.25 -10.88
C ASP A 233 -11.61 -10.85 -9.71
N LEU A 234 -11.96 -10.46 -8.48
CA LEU A 234 -11.22 -10.84 -7.28
C LEU A 234 -11.23 -12.37 -7.09
N ARG A 235 -12.38 -13.01 -7.32
CA ARG A 235 -12.57 -14.45 -7.07
C ARG A 235 -11.92 -15.30 -8.15
N ARG A 236 -12.05 -14.91 -9.41
CA ARG A 236 -11.45 -15.63 -10.53
C ARG A 236 -9.97 -15.28 -10.72
N ARG A 237 -9.52 -14.19 -10.09
CA ARG A 237 -8.14 -13.71 -10.11
C ARG A 237 -7.70 -13.37 -11.53
N ARG A 238 -8.58 -12.67 -12.26
CA ARG A 238 -8.41 -12.34 -13.69
C ARG A 238 -8.62 -10.85 -13.94
N HIS A 239 -7.75 -10.28 -14.75
CA HIS A 239 -7.88 -8.94 -15.29
C HIS A 239 -9.15 -8.81 -16.14
N LEU A 240 -9.86 -7.69 -15.98
CA LEU A 240 -11.11 -7.38 -16.69
C LEU A 240 -10.98 -6.14 -17.57
N GLN A 241 -10.35 -5.08 -17.04
CA GLN A 241 -10.31 -3.78 -17.70
C GLN A 241 -9.05 -3.01 -17.29
N ALA A 242 -8.43 -2.33 -18.25
CA ALA A 242 -7.44 -1.28 -17.97
C ALA A 242 -8.14 0.07 -18.13
N LEU A 243 -7.98 0.93 -17.13
CA LEU A 243 -8.51 2.28 -17.07
C LEU A 243 -7.33 3.24 -17.24
N ASP A 244 -7.27 3.94 -18.36
CA ASP A 244 -6.16 4.83 -18.71
C ASP A 244 -6.46 6.25 -18.22
N LEU A 245 -5.53 6.85 -17.46
CA LEU A 245 -5.64 8.22 -16.95
C LEU A 245 -5.08 9.27 -17.94
N GLY A 246 -4.45 8.83 -19.03
CA GLY A 246 -3.77 9.66 -20.01
C GLY A 246 -2.25 9.55 -19.89
N ASN A 247 -1.55 9.48 -21.02
CA ASN A 247 -0.09 9.31 -21.05
C ASN A 247 0.68 10.51 -20.48
N GLU A 248 0.03 11.66 -20.34
CA GLU A 248 0.60 12.83 -19.68
C GLU A 248 0.52 12.74 -18.14
N GLN A 249 -0.31 11.86 -17.59
CA GLN A 249 -0.36 11.57 -16.16
C GLN A 249 0.69 10.51 -15.85
N GLN A 250 1.50 10.68 -14.80
CA GLN A 250 2.58 9.75 -14.46
C GLN A 250 2.58 9.44 -12.96
N MET A 251 2.86 8.17 -12.65
CA MET A 251 2.89 7.60 -11.29
C MET A 251 1.51 7.65 -10.63
N VAL A 252 0.70 6.64 -10.95
CA VAL A 252 -0.62 6.42 -10.36
C VAL A 252 -0.39 5.59 -9.10
N LEU A 253 -0.38 6.26 -7.94
CA LEU A 253 0.11 5.67 -6.70
C LEU A 253 -1.02 5.12 -5.84
N GLU A 254 -1.26 5.76 -4.70
CA GLU A 254 -2.13 5.29 -3.63
C GLU A 254 -3.59 5.30 -4.04
N MET A 255 -4.29 4.23 -3.68
CA MET A 255 -5.70 4.06 -4.00
C MET A 255 -6.52 3.84 -2.73
N ARG A 256 -7.65 4.54 -2.61
CA ARG A 256 -8.57 4.46 -1.47
C ARG A 256 -10.01 4.19 -1.94
N PRO A 257 -10.50 2.93 -1.89
CA PRO A 257 -11.91 2.63 -2.11
C PRO A 257 -12.78 3.26 -1.01
N ALA A 258 -14.05 3.53 -1.32
CA ALA A 258 -15.05 3.83 -0.32
C ALA A 258 -15.08 2.74 0.76
N HIS A 259 -15.13 3.14 2.04
CA HIS A 259 -15.21 2.23 3.17
C HIS A 259 -16.58 1.58 3.25
N ASP A 260 -17.66 2.27 2.87
CA ASP A 260 -18.98 1.67 2.72
C ASP A 260 -18.97 0.61 1.60
N PRO A 261 -19.08 -0.69 1.93
CA PRO A 261 -18.95 -1.77 0.95
C PRO A 261 -20.11 -1.81 -0.05
N THR A 262 -21.16 -1.01 0.15
CA THR A 262 -22.29 -0.86 -0.79
C THR A 262 -22.00 0.18 -1.89
N LYS A 263 -20.90 0.93 -1.78
CA LYS A 263 -20.50 1.96 -2.73
C LYS A 263 -19.35 1.48 -3.61
N ALA A 264 -19.56 1.51 -4.92
CA ALA A 264 -18.57 1.08 -5.91
C ALA A 264 -17.82 2.30 -6.48
N TYR A 265 -17.08 3.01 -5.62
CA TYR A 265 -16.19 4.10 -6.03
C TYR A 265 -14.97 4.18 -5.11
N GLY A 266 -13.95 4.92 -5.56
CA GLY A 266 -12.83 5.32 -4.72
C GLY A 266 -11.96 6.36 -5.42
N PHE A 267 -10.84 6.71 -4.78
CA PHE A 267 -9.95 7.77 -5.23
C PHE A 267 -8.53 7.28 -5.43
N VAL A 268 -7.87 7.68 -6.52
CA VAL A 268 -6.46 7.42 -6.80
C VAL A 268 -5.69 8.74 -6.91
N GLY A 269 -4.48 8.78 -6.34
CA GLY A 269 -3.54 9.88 -6.51
C GLY A 269 -2.65 9.73 -7.75
N VAL A 270 -2.42 10.84 -8.45
CA VAL A 270 -1.44 10.95 -9.53
C VAL A 270 -0.42 12.01 -9.15
N VAL A 271 0.85 11.61 -9.14
CA VAL A 271 1.95 12.45 -8.63
C VAL A 271 2.18 13.68 -9.50
N VAL A 272 2.24 13.50 -10.82
CA VAL A 272 2.66 14.57 -11.73
C VAL A 272 2.08 14.41 -13.13
N SER A 273 1.68 15.55 -13.71
CA SER A 273 1.39 15.67 -15.13
C SER A 273 2.58 16.25 -15.88
N LEU A 274 2.94 15.65 -17.00
CA LEU A 274 4.01 16.11 -17.89
C LEU A 274 3.65 17.40 -18.63
N LYS A 275 2.36 17.76 -18.66
CA LYS A 275 1.86 18.96 -19.32
C LYS A 275 2.24 20.23 -18.56
N ASP A 276 2.10 20.22 -17.24
CA ASP A 276 2.16 21.43 -16.41
C ASP A 276 2.62 21.19 -14.97
N LEU A 277 3.17 20.00 -14.67
CA LEU A 277 3.64 19.59 -13.35
C LEU A 277 2.56 19.54 -12.26
N SER A 278 1.27 19.65 -12.62
CA SER A 278 0.18 19.48 -11.66
C SER A 278 0.13 18.05 -11.11
N ALA A 279 -0.38 17.89 -9.89
CA ALA A 279 -0.83 16.60 -9.39
C ALA A 279 -2.36 16.52 -9.51
N SER A 280 -2.91 15.31 -9.49
CA SER A 280 -4.37 15.16 -9.54
C SER A 280 -4.89 14.01 -8.71
N VAL A 281 -6.16 14.10 -8.32
CA VAL A 281 -6.91 13.00 -7.74
C VAL A 281 -8.03 12.63 -8.70
N TRP A 282 -8.16 11.33 -8.96
CA TRP A 282 -9.18 10.77 -9.83
C TRP A 282 -10.14 9.91 -9.04
N LEU A 283 -11.42 10.07 -9.31
CA LEU A 283 -12.49 9.20 -8.86
C LEU A 283 -12.60 8.04 -9.86
N TRP A 284 -12.41 6.81 -9.41
CA TRP A 284 -12.92 5.65 -10.14
C TRP A 284 -14.31 5.30 -9.60
N HIS A 285 -15.23 4.93 -10.47
CA HIS A 285 -16.57 4.55 -10.06
C HIS A 285 -17.19 3.55 -11.02
N ARG A 286 -18.17 2.79 -10.53
CA ARG A 286 -18.97 1.88 -11.35
C ARG A 286 -20.29 2.54 -11.76
N ASN A 287 -20.52 2.67 -13.07
CA ASN A 287 -21.77 3.17 -13.64
C ASN A 287 -22.33 2.17 -14.66
N ASN A 288 -23.60 1.78 -14.53
CA ASN A 288 -24.27 0.81 -15.42
C ASN A 288 -23.48 -0.48 -15.67
N GLY A 289 -22.76 -0.96 -14.66
CA GLY A 289 -21.98 -2.19 -14.73
C GLY A 289 -20.53 -2.04 -15.20
N ALA A 290 -20.16 -0.90 -15.80
CA ALA A 290 -18.80 -0.59 -16.26
C ALA A 290 -18.04 0.30 -15.26
N TRP A 291 -16.72 0.15 -15.20
CA TRP A 291 -15.85 1.03 -14.43
C TRP A 291 -15.36 2.19 -15.31
N ASP A 292 -15.32 3.37 -14.71
CA ASP A 292 -14.92 4.62 -15.38
C ASP A 292 -14.11 5.50 -14.43
N LEU A 293 -13.42 6.50 -14.99
CA LEU A 293 -12.55 7.44 -14.31
C LEU A 293 -12.98 8.88 -14.54
N LYS A 294 -12.85 9.70 -13.50
CA LYS A 294 -13.06 11.14 -13.58
C LYS A 294 -12.03 11.88 -12.73
N LYS A 295 -11.26 12.79 -13.33
CA LYS A 295 -10.45 13.74 -12.58
C LYS A 295 -11.36 14.64 -11.74
N VAL A 296 -11.15 14.67 -10.43
CA VAL A 296 -12.00 15.41 -9.48
C VAL A 296 -11.24 16.51 -8.73
N ILE A 297 -9.92 16.40 -8.62
CA ILE A 297 -9.04 17.42 -8.05
C ILE A 297 -7.83 17.57 -8.97
N GLU A 298 -7.43 18.80 -9.22
CA GLU A 298 -6.17 19.15 -9.88
C GLU A 298 -5.49 20.21 -9.02
N ILE A 299 -4.21 19.98 -8.68
CA ILE A 299 -3.41 20.88 -7.86
C ILE A 299 -2.27 21.39 -8.76
N PRO A 300 -2.22 22.70 -9.07
CA PRO A 300 -1.18 23.23 -9.95
C PRO A 300 0.18 23.26 -9.27
N ALA A 301 1.26 23.27 -10.06
CA ALA A 301 2.59 23.60 -9.57
C ALA A 301 2.67 25.08 -9.19
N GLU A 302 3.40 25.37 -8.12
CA GLU A 302 3.56 26.73 -7.60
C GLU A 302 4.85 27.36 -8.13
N PRO A 303 4.81 28.54 -8.79
CA PRO A 303 6.01 29.23 -9.25
C PRO A 303 6.99 29.51 -8.11
N ALA A 304 8.27 29.29 -8.37
CA ALA A 304 9.33 29.49 -7.38
C ALA A 304 10.62 30.01 -8.01
N ASP A 305 11.40 30.74 -7.21
CA ASP A 305 12.72 31.21 -7.57
C ASP A 305 13.67 30.02 -7.84
N PRO A 306 14.28 29.90 -9.04
CA PRO A 306 15.19 28.81 -9.37
C PRO A 306 16.37 28.66 -8.41
N GLU A 307 16.79 29.72 -7.72
CA GLU A 307 17.87 29.63 -6.72
C GLU A 307 17.45 28.88 -5.46
N LYS A 308 16.15 28.76 -5.19
CA LYS A 308 15.58 28.00 -4.07
C LYS A 308 15.18 26.58 -4.44
N LEU A 309 15.28 26.21 -5.72
CA LEU A 309 14.86 24.92 -6.24
C LEU A 309 16.02 23.90 -6.26
N PRO A 310 15.71 22.60 -6.03
CA PRO A 310 16.66 21.54 -6.30
C PRO A 310 16.99 21.49 -7.79
N ALA A 311 18.17 20.98 -8.14
CA ALA A 311 18.70 21.00 -9.52
C ALA A 311 17.69 20.50 -10.57
N MET A 312 16.96 19.42 -10.27
CA MET A 312 15.96 18.83 -11.16
C MET A 312 14.77 19.74 -11.49
N LEU A 313 14.47 20.73 -10.64
CA LEU A 313 13.31 21.62 -10.79
C LEU A 313 13.67 23.02 -11.31
N LYS A 314 14.96 23.37 -11.38
CA LYS A 314 15.40 24.74 -11.73
C LYS A 314 14.88 25.21 -13.09
N ASP A 315 14.90 24.34 -14.09
CA ASP A 315 14.46 24.67 -15.46
C ASP A 315 12.94 24.88 -15.55
N PHE A 316 12.18 24.24 -14.65
CA PHE A 316 10.72 24.37 -14.58
C PHE A 316 10.26 25.62 -13.83
N LYS A 317 11.13 26.20 -12.97
CA LYS A 317 10.85 27.41 -12.17
C LYS A 317 9.58 27.30 -11.32
N ALA A 318 9.25 26.08 -10.90
CA ALA A 318 8.06 25.76 -10.14
C ALA A 318 8.30 24.57 -9.20
N VAL A 319 7.54 24.52 -8.12
CA VAL A 319 7.46 23.39 -7.19
C VAL A 319 6.20 22.60 -7.56
N PRO A 320 6.33 21.36 -8.07
CA PRO A 320 5.17 20.48 -8.23
C PRO A 320 4.60 20.11 -6.85
N PRO A 321 3.27 19.96 -6.71
CA PRO A 321 2.67 19.53 -5.45
C PRO A 321 3.00 18.09 -5.08
N LEU A 322 3.25 17.21 -6.07
CA LEU A 322 3.66 15.82 -5.88
C LEU A 322 2.76 15.04 -4.90
N VAL A 323 1.48 14.88 -5.25
CA VAL A 323 0.55 14.08 -4.44
C VAL A 323 1.03 12.63 -4.43
N THR A 324 1.52 12.18 -3.28
CA THR A 324 2.12 10.85 -3.12
C THR A 324 1.28 9.93 -2.26
N ASP A 325 0.45 10.48 -1.37
CA ASP A 325 -0.52 9.73 -0.59
C ASP A 325 -1.87 10.44 -0.50
N ILE A 326 -2.91 9.61 -0.37
CA ILE A 326 -4.28 10.05 -0.11
C ILE A 326 -4.91 9.13 0.93
N ASN A 327 -5.85 9.65 1.73
CA ASN A 327 -6.55 8.82 2.70
C ASN A 327 -8.01 9.25 2.87
N LEU A 328 -8.92 8.29 2.90
CA LEU A 328 -10.36 8.53 3.02
C LEU A 328 -10.79 8.24 4.46
N SER A 329 -11.50 9.16 5.11
CA SER A 329 -12.04 8.93 6.45
C SER A 329 -13.07 7.80 6.47
N LEU A 330 -13.21 7.08 7.59
CA LEU A 330 -14.10 5.91 7.71
C LEU A 330 -15.59 6.20 7.45
N ASP A 331 -16.02 7.45 7.53
CA ASP A 331 -17.37 7.90 7.16
C ASP A 331 -17.50 8.32 5.69
N ASP A 332 -16.46 8.10 4.89
CA ASP A 332 -16.34 8.46 3.48
C ASP A 332 -16.52 9.97 3.20
N LYS A 333 -16.36 10.83 4.21
CA LYS A 333 -16.67 12.25 4.13
C LYS A 333 -15.49 13.14 3.76
N PHE A 334 -14.29 12.79 4.20
CA PHE A 334 -13.09 13.61 4.03
C PHE A 334 -12.01 12.82 3.31
N LEU A 335 -11.49 13.41 2.23
CA LEU A 335 -10.29 12.94 1.55
C LEU A 335 -9.11 13.83 1.96
N TYR A 336 -8.10 13.23 2.56
CA TYR A 336 -6.82 13.86 2.90
C TYR A 336 -5.82 13.58 1.78
N VAL A 337 -4.96 14.55 1.49
CA VAL A 337 -4.01 14.54 0.36
C VAL A 337 -2.69 15.11 0.85
N SER A 338 -1.57 14.45 0.51
CA SER A 338 -0.21 14.91 0.86
C SER A 338 0.78 14.78 -0.29
#